data_AF-A0A2X2LP56-F1
#
_entry.id   AF-A0A2X2LP56-F1
#
_cell.length_a   1.000
_cell.length_b   1.000
_cell.length_c   1.000
_cell.angle_alpha   90.00
_cell.angle_beta   90.00
_cell.angle_gamma   90.00
#
_symmetry.space_group_name_H-M   'P 1'
#
loop_
_entity.id
_entity.type
_entity.pdbx_description
1 polymer ?
#
loop_
_entity_poly.entity_id
_entity_poly.type
_entity_poly.pdbx_seq_one_letter_code
_entity_poly.pdbx_strand_id
1 'polypeptide(L)'
;MKIEIWSDIICPFCYIGLTKLELALQDSTSKPSAEIIWKSYQLNPDYPQDAPAMPTYDYLVQTKGMSMDDVVAMTSQLSAQGKELGIDLNFEKAIVVNTKKHIV
;
A
#
# COMPACT_ATOMS: atom_id res chain seq x y z
N MET A 1 16.81 -10.51 15.90
CA MET A 1 16.86 -10.40 14.42
C MET A 1 16.42 -9.00 14.04
N LYS A 2 16.97 -8.38 13.01
CA LYS A 2 16.56 -7.04 12.56
C LYS A 2 15.82 -7.14 11.22
N ILE A 3 14.66 -6.49 11.10
CA ILE A 3 13.84 -6.42 9.89
C ILE A 3 13.68 -4.95 9.52
N GLU A 4 14.14 -4.55 8.33
CA GLU A 4 13.95 -3.20 7.82
C GLU A 4 12.83 -3.21 6.77
N ILE A 5 11.83 -2.34 6.94
CA ILE A 5 10.64 -2.27 6.09
C ILE A 5 10.59 -0.93 5.40
N TRP A 6 10.74 -0.92 4.07
CA TRP A 6 10.45 0.24 3.24
C TRP A 6 9.00 0.20 2.83
N SER A 7 8.27 1.27 3.17
CA SER A 7 6.83 1.34 2.91
C SER A 7 6.44 2.75 2.47
N ASP A 8 5.44 2.79 1.59
CA ASP A 8 4.73 4.02 1.22
C ASP A 8 3.27 3.90 1.68
N ILE A 9 2.68 4.98 2.18
CA ILE A 9 1.35 4.97 2.79
C ILE A 9 0.23 4.72 1.78
N ILE A 10 0.44 5.03 0.51
CA ILE A 10 -0.54 4.79 -0.57
C ILE A 10 -0.42 3.38 -1.18
N CYS A 11 0.52 2.56 -0.70
CA CYS A 11 0.83 1.24 -1.24
C CYS A 11 -0.08 0.15 -0.64
N PRO A 12 -1.09 -0.37 -1.35
CA PRO A 12 -1.96 -1.43 -0.82
C PRO A 12 -1.21 -2.74 -0.53
N PHE A 13 -0.20 -3.06 -1.35
CA PHE A 13 0.64 -4.24 -1.14
C PHE A 13 1.48 -4.14 0.13
N CYS A 14 1.90 -2.93 0.51
CA CYS A 14 2.69 -2.72 1.71
C CYS A 14 1.84 -2.98 2.96
N TYR A 15 0.54 -2.63 2.94
CA TYR A 15 -0.38 -2.96 4.02
C TYR A 15 -0.67 -4.46 4.12
N ILE A 16 -0.92 -5.12 2.98
CA ILE A 16 -1.06 -6.59 2.92
C ILE A 16 0.20 -7.29 3.43
N GLY A 17 1.38 -6.83 2.99
CA GLY A 17 2.67 -7.39 3.39
C GLY A 17 2.94 -7.24 4.87
N LEU A 18 2.63 -6.07 5.45
CA LEU A 18 2.72 -5.85 6.90
C LEU A 18 1.83 -6.83 7.66
N THR A 19 0.57 -6.97 7.25
CA THR A 19 -0.38 -7.87 7.94
C THR A 19 0.10 -9.32 7.88
N LYS A 20 0.61 -9.77 6.72
CA LYS A 20 1.20 -11.11 6.59
C LYS A 20 2.44 -11.29 7.48
N LEU A 21 3.29 -10.26 7.59
CA LEU A 21 4.47 -10.30 8.45
C LEU A 21 4.08 -10.38 9.93
N GLU A 22 3.09 -9.60 10.37
CA GLU A 22 2.58 -9.63 11.73
C GLU A 22 2.04 -11.02 12.10
N LEU A 23 1.25 -11.62 11.22
CA LEU A 23 0.75 -13.00 11.41
C LEU A 23 1.89 -14.01 11.51
N ALA A 24 2.87 -13.94 10.61
CA ALA A 24 4.02 -14.85 10.62
C ALA A 24 4.88 -14.70 11.90
N LEU A 25 5.02 -13.48 12.42
CA LEU A 25 5.72 -13.23 13.69
C LEU A 25 4.95 -13.78 14.89
N GLN A 26 3.62 -13.72 14.87
CA GLN A 26 2.76 -14.27 15.93
C GLN A 26 2.76 -15.81 15.96
N ASP A 27 2.75 -16.46 14.79
CA ASP A 27 2.72 -17.92 14.64
C ASP A 27 4.05 -18.61 15.00
N SER A 28 5.13 -17.84 15.11
CA SER A 28 6.43 -18.40 15.45
C SER A 28 6.47 -18.86 16.92
N THR A 29 6.56 -20.18 17.11
CA THR A 29 6.60 -20.86 18.41
C THR A 29 7.69 -20.38 19.35
N SER A 30 8.69 -19.66 18.85
CA SER A 30 9.82 -19.11 19.58
C SER A 30 9.80 -17.58 19.76
N LYS A 31 8.71 -16.87 19.40
CA LYS A 31 8.58 -15.39 19.43
C LYS A 31 9.94 -14.69 19.28
N PRO A 32 10.61 -14.84 18.12
CA PRO A 32 11.93 -14.27 17.93
C PRO A 32 11.81 -12.76 18.17
N SER A 33 12.69 -12.20 19.01
CA SER A 33 12.78 -10.76 19.20
C SER A 33 13.24 -10.13 17.88
N ALA A 34 12.28 -9.75 17.06
CA ALA A 34 12.50 -9.00 15.83
C ALA A 34 12.48 -7.52 16.16
N GLU A 35 13.60 -6.83 15.93
CA GLU A 35 13.65 -5.38 15.90
C GLU A 35 13.15 -4.94 14.52
N ILE A 36 12.01 -4.25 14.48
CA ILE A 36 11.43 -3.73 13.25
C ILE A 36 11.87 -2.27 13.09
N ILE A 37 12.49 -1.95 11.96
CA ILE A 37 12.89 -0.59 11.60
C ILE A 37 12.12 -0.16 10.35
N TRP A 38 11.33 0.88 10.49
CA TRP A 38 10.59 1.49 9.40
C TRP A 38 11.45 2.47 8.61
N LYS A 39 11.32 2.41 7.28
CA LYS A 39 11.99 3.28 6.33
C LYS A 39 10.95 3.85 5.38
N SER A 40 10.97 5.18 5.21
CA SER A 40 10.07 5.84 4.27
C SER A 40 10.43 5.46 2.82
N TYR A 41 9.40 5.28 2.00
CA TYR A 41 9.52 5.12 0.56
C TYR A 41 8.44 5.95 -0.13
N GLN A 42 8.71 6.40 -1.36
CA GLN A 42 7.72 7.05 -2.21
C GLN A 42 7.61 6.27 -3.53
N LEU A 43 6.42 5.74 -3.82
CA LEU A 43 6.14 5.02 -5.07
C LEU A 43 6.21 5.96 -6.28
N ASN A 44 5.84 7.22 -6.08
CA ASN A 44 5.99 8.26 -7.09
C ASN A 44 6.59 9.53 -6.45
N PRO A 45 7.93 9.65 -6.39
CA PRO A 45 8.59 10.83 -5.86
C PRO A 45 8.38 12.09 -6.72
N ASP A 46 8.03 11.92 -8.00
CA ASP A 46 7.82 13.00 -8.96
C ASP A 46 6.38 13.55 -8.94
N TYR A 47 5.46 12.93 -8.18
CA TYR A 47 4.10 13.45 -8.03
C TYR A 47 4.15 14.83 -7.35
N PRO A 48 3.60 15.92 -7.91
CA PRO A 48 3.78 17.24 -7.33
C PRO A 48 3.22 17.35 -5.90
N GLN A 49 3.97 18.00 -4.99
CA GLN A 49 3.57 18.13 -3.58
C GLN A 49 2.28 18.95 -3.39
N ASP A 50 1.99 19.85 -4.33
CA ASP A 50 0.79 20.70 -4.30
C ASP A 50 -0.30 20.21 -5.25
N ALA A 51 -0.14 19.02 -5.85
CA ALA A 51 -1.21 18.41 -6.63
C ALA A 51 -2.41 18.11 -5.71
N PRO A 52 -3.65 18.34 -6.19
CA PRO A 52 -4.83 17.92 -5.45
C PRO A 52 -4.86 16.39 -5.31
N ALA A 53 -5.62 15.93 -4.32
CA ALA A 53 -5.96 14.51 -4.21
C ALA A 53 -6.67 14.06 -5.49
N MET A 54 -6.23 12.92 -6.04
CA MET A 54 -6.80 12.34 -7.25
C MET A 54 -7.38 10.96 -6.92
N PRO A 55 -8.56 10.57 -7.44
CA PRO A 55 -9.05 9.20 -7.32
C PRO A 55 -8.03 8.19 -7.86
N THR A 56 -7.82 7.09 -7.13
CA THR A 56 -6.80 6.09 -7.50
C THR A 56 -7.03 5.50 -8.89
N TYR A 57 -8.28 5.32 -9.31
CA TYR A 57 -8.58 4.80 -10.64
C TYR A 57 -8.12 5.76 -11.74
N ASP A 58 -8.46 7.04 -11.61
CA ASP A 58 -8.04 8.07 -12.56
C ASP A 58 -6.52 8.18 -12.61
N TYR A 59 -5.86 8.12 -11.45
CA TYR A 59 -4.41 8.14 -11.36
C TYR A 59 -3.76 6.97 -12.11
N LEU A 60 -4.28 5.74 -11.96
CA LEU A 60 -3.74 4.57 -12.62
C LEU A 60 -3.96 4.63 -14.13
N VAL A 61 -5.13 5.07 -14.60
CA VAL A 61 -5.40 5.29 -16.03
C VAL A 61 -4.43 6.32 -16.61
N GLN A 62 -4.29 7.48 -15.96
CA GLN A 62 -3.46 8.58 -16.46
C GLN A 62 -1.96 8.28 -16.43
N THR A 63 -1.46 7.66 -15.35
CA THR A 63 -0.02 7.50 -15.14
C THR A 63 0.53 6.16 -15.61
N LYS A 64 -0.30 5.11 -15.65
CA LYS A 64 0.10 3.77 -16.07
C LYS A 64 -0.44 3.39 -17.45
N GLY A 65 -1.29 4.22 -18.06
CA GLY A 65 -1.87 3.97 -19.39
C GLY A 65 -2.78 2.74 -19.42
N MET A 66 -3.32 2.33 -18.27
CA MET A 66 -4.22 1.19 -18.16
C MET A 66 -5.63 1.57 -18.62
N SER A 67 -6.38 0.62 -19.16
CA SER A 67 -7.81 0.83 -19.38
C SER A 67 -8.55 0.87 -18.04
N MET A 68 -9.72 1.52 -17.99
CA MET A 68 -10.53 1.54 -16.77
C MET A 68 -10.94 0.13 -16.34
N ASP A 69 -11.27 -0.75 -17.29
CA ASP A 69 -11.64 -2.14 -17.01
C ASP A 69 -10.49 -2.92 -16.38
N ASP A 70 -9.25 -2.74 -16.87
CA ASP A 70 -8.06 -3.36 -16.28
C ASP A 70 -7.79 -2.84 -14.86
N VAL A 71 -8.00 -1.54 -14.63
CA VAL A 71 -7.83 -0.93 -13.30
C VAL A 71 -8.85 -1.50 -12.31
N VAL A 72 -10.11 -1.60 -12.71
CA VAL A 72 -11.17 -2.18 -11.87
C VAL A 72 -10.88 -3.66 -11.59
N ALA A 73 -10.49 -4.44 -12.59
CA ALA A 73 -10.17 -5.86 -12.42
C ALA A 73 -8.97 -6.07 -11.48
N MET A 74 -7.88 -5.33 -11.70
CA MET A 74 -6.66 -5.40 -10.89
C MET A 74 -6.94 -5.03 -9.43
N THR A 75 -7.63 -3.91 -9.21
CA THR A 75 -7.93 -3.43 -7.85
C THR A 75 -8.92 -4.34 -7.13
N SER A 76 -9.89 -4.92 -7.85
CA SER A 76 -10.81 -5.93 -7.29
C SER A 76 -10.08 -7.19 -6.83
N GLN A 77 -9.14 -7.69 -7.64
CA GLN A 77 -8.31 -8.84 -7.25
C GLN A 77 -7.48 -8.53 -6.01
N LEU A 78 -6.96 -7.31 -5.89
CA LEU A 78 -6.17 -6.90 -4.74
C LEU A 78 -7.03 -6.72 -3.48
N SER A 79 -8.23 -6.16 -3.61
CA SER A 79 -9.20 -6.08 -2.52
C SER A 79 -9.62 -7.47 -2.03
N ALA A 80 -9.79 -8.44 -2.92
CA ALA A 80 -10.09 -9.83 -2.54
C ALA A 80 -8.96 -10.44 -1.70
N GLN A 81 -7.70 -10.25 -2.10
CA GLN A 81 -6.54 -10.69 -1.29
C GLN A 81 -6.46 -9.99 0.07
N GLY A 82 -6.81 -8.70 0.13
CA GLY A 82 -6.91 -7.98 1.40
C GLY A 82 -7.97 -8.60 2.32
N LYS A 83 -9.14 -8.94 1.78
CA LYS A 83 -10.25 -9.52 2.55
C LYS A 83 -9.89 -10.87 3.18
N GLU A 84 -9.10 -11.70 2.52
CA GLU A 84 -8.58 -12.96 3.09
C GLU A 84 -7.76 -12.73 4.37
N LEU A 85 -7.19 -11.54 4.54
CA LEU A 85 -6.42 -11.13 5.71
C LEU A 85 -7.21 -10.20 6.66
N GLY A 86 -8.52 -10.02 6.43
CA GLY A 86 -9.35 -9.11 7.22
C GLY A 86 -9.15 -7.62 6.89
N ILE A 87 -8.55 -7.29 5.74
CA ILE A 87 -8.30 -5.92 5.27
C ILE A 87 -9.38 -5.53 4.26
N ASP A 88 -10.08 -4.42 4.51
CA ASP A 88 -11.06 -3.86 3.55
C ASP A 88 -10.44 -2.74 2.72
N LEU A 89 -9.85 -3.09 1.58
CA LEU A 89 -9.31 -2.13 0.62
C LEU A 89 -10.44 -1.57 -0.25
N ASN A 90 -10.83 -0.32 -0.01
CA ASN A 90 -11.85 0.39 -0.79
C ASN A 90 -11.20 1.33 -1.82
N PHE A 91 -10.94 0.82 -3.03
CA PHE A 91 -10.30 1.62 -4.09
C PHE A 91 -11.23 2.67 -4.73
N GLU A 92 -12.55 2.50 -4.64
CA GLU A 92 -13.52 3.50 -5.12
C GLU A 92 -13.40 4.83 -4.37
N LYS A 93 -13.02 4.77 -3.09
CA LYS A 93 -12.79 5.95 -2.23
C LYS A 93 -11.31 6.30 -2.09
N ALA A 94 -10.41 5.45 -2.59
CA ALA A 94 -8.99 5.66 -2.45
C ALA A 94 -8.53 6.86 -3.29
N ILE A 95 -7.60 7.62 -2.71
CA ILE A 95 -7.00 8.78 -3.34
C ILE A 95 -5.48 8.64 -3.37
N VAL A 96 -4.87 9.26 -4.37
CA VAL A 96 -3.44 9.45 -4.50
C VAL A 96 -3.10 10.89 -4.17
N VAL A 97 -2.12 11.05 -3.29
CA VAL A 97 -1.51 12.31 -2.88
C VAL A 97 0.00 12.15 -2.86
N ASN A 98 0.76 13.25 -2.86
CA ASN A 98 2.20 13.16 -2.67
C ASN A 98 2.48 12.74 -1.22
N THR A 99 3.16 11.62 -1.04
CA THR A 99 3.36 11.03 0.30
C THR A 99 4.51 11.62 1.08
N LYS A 100 5.21 12.65 0.60
CA LYS A 100 6.22 13.40 1.36
C LYS A 100 5.61 14.53 2.19
N LYS A 101 4.61 15.24 1.64
CA LYS A 101 3.95 16.37 2.32
C LYS A 101 3.02 15.93 3.45
N HIS A 102 2.60 14.66 3.44
CA HIS A 102 1.62 14.09 4.36
C HIS A 102 2.22 13.09 5.37
N ILE A 103 3.55 13.03 5.48
CA ILE A 103 4.21 12.34 6.60
C ILE A 103 4.13 13.28 7.80
N VAL A 104 3.37 12.88 8.82
CA VAL A 104 3.31 13.54 10.13
C VAL A 104 4.53 13.13 10.96
#